data_AF-A0A316WX93-F1
#
_entry.id   AF-A0A316WX93-F1
#
_cell.length_a   1.000
_cell.length_b   1.000
_cell.length_c   1.000
_cell.angle_alpha   90.00
_cell.angle_beta   90.00
_cell.angle_gamma   90.00
#
_symmetry.space_group_name_H-M   'P 1'
#
loop_
_entity.id
_entity.type
_entity.pdbx_description
1 polymer ?
#
loop_
_entity_poly.entity_id
_entity_poly.type
_entity_poly.pdbx_seq_one_letter_code
_entity_poly.pdbx_strand_id
1 'polypeptide(L)'
;MKNLLSAIFIFTILFTACSKKESPGFAAEQDVKMHYDTVAVDSFSTGAVSVDIARKIRMSSPQYLDSVKQAKKLQAEESKLKAELEKENKAKQEEEKKKTDAEKKNKASETPSAQNTKPE
;
A
#
# COMPACT_ATOMS: atom_id res chain seq x y z
N MET A 1 -3.99 -39.78 90.25
CA MET A 1 -4.00 -38.94 89.04
C MET A 1 -4.34 -39.79 87.81
N LYS A 2 -5.62 -40.10 87.57
CA LYS A 2 -6.03 -41.03 86.48
C LYS A 2 -6.45 -40.30 85.20
N ASN A 3 -6.96 -39.08 85.35
CA ASN A 3 -7.58 -38.33 84.26
C ASN A 3 -6.62 -37.33 83.59
N LEU A 4 -5.40 -37.21 84.13
CA LEU A 4 -4.43 -36.20 83.71
C LEU A 4 -3.85 -36.53 82.32
N LEU A 5 -3.64 -37.81 82.03
CA LEU A 5 -3.23 -38.28 80.70
C LEU A 5 -4.32 -38.04 79.64
N SER A 6 -5.59 -38.25 80.00
CA SER A 6 -6.72 -37.97 79.10
C SER A 6 -6.86 -36.47 78.82
N ALA A 7 -6.70 -35.63 79.84
CA ALA A 7 -6.73 -34.18 79.67
C ALA A 7 -5.62 -33.65 78.76
N ILE A 8 -4.39 -34.15 78.91
CA ILE A 8 -3.26 -33.80 78.03
C ILE A 8 -3.54 -34.23 76.59
N PHE A 9 -4.07 -35.45 76.40
CA PHE A 9 -4.38 -35.98 75.07
C PHE A 9 -5.42 -35.11 74.34
N ILE A 10 -6.50 -34.74 75.03
CA ILE A 10 -7.54 -33.85 74.48
C ILE A 10 -6.94 -32.48 74.12
N PHE A 11 -6.09 -31.92 74.98
CA PHE A 11 -5.43 -30.64 74.72
C PHE A 11 -4.51 -30.68 73.50
N THR A 12 -3.75 -31.77 73.32
CA THR A 12 -2.87 -31.92 72.13
C THR A 12 -3.66 -32.00 70.83
N ILE A 13 -4.83 -32.64 70.83
CA ILE A 13 -5.71 -32.72 69.65
C ILE A 13 -6.30 -31.33 69.34
N LEU A 14 -6.71 -30.58 70.37
CA LEU A 14 -7.26 -29.24 70.19
C LEU A 14 -6.23 -28.26 69.59
N PHE A 15 -4.97 -28.31 70.06
CA PHE A 15 -3.91 -27.43 69.55
C PHE A 15 -3.41 -27.81 68.15
N THR A 16 -3.48 -29.08 67.77
CA THR A 16 -3.11 -29.52 66.41
C THR A 16 -4.22 -29.27 65.38
N ALA A 17 -5.49 -29.34 65.79
CA ALA A 17 -6.64 -29.09 64.91
C ALA A 17 -6.84 -27.62 64.54
N CYS A 18 -6.36 -26.67 65.35
CA CYS A 18 -6.44 -25.23 65.07
C CYS A 18 -5.12 -24.61 64.61
N SER A 19 -4.08 -25.41 64.32
CA SER A 19 -2.91 -24.91 63.59
C SER A 19 -3.36 -24.60 62.17
N LYS A 20 -3.82 -23.36 61.97
CA LYS A 20 -4.18 -22.77 60.68
C LYS A 20 -2.97 -22.87 59.76
N LYS A 21 -2.81 -24.03 59.12
CA LYS A 21 -1.96 -24.16 57.95
C LYS A 21 -2.73 -23.44 56.89
N GLU A 22 -2.31 -22.21 56.61
CA GLU A 22 -2.72 -21.55 55.39
C GLU A 22 -2.30 -22.50 54.27
N SER A 23 -3.25 -23.29 53.76
CA SER A 23 -3.05 -23.96 52.49
C SER A 23 -2.67 -22.83 51.55
N PRO A 24 -1.53 -22.90 50.83
CA PRO A 24 -1.29 -21.93 49.78
C PRO A 24 -2.52 -22.01 48.89
N GLY A 25 -3.33 -20.96 48.97
CA GLY A 25 -4.63 -20.96 48.30
C GLY A 25 -4.38 -21.21 46.82
N PHE A 26 -5.42 -21.60 46.12
CA PHE A 26 -5.43 -21.58 44.66
C PHE A 26 -5.08 -20.18 44.06
N ALA A 27 -4.94 -19.16 44.92
CA ALA A 27 -4.43 -17.81 44.66
C ALA A 27 -2.91 -17.65 44.85
N ALA A 28 -2.15 -18.70 45.11
CA ALA A 28 -0.76 -18.75 44.68
C ALA A 28 -0.75 -18.98 43.16
N GLU A 29 -1.36 -18.05 42.42
CA GLU A 29 -0.95 -17.81 41.03
C GLU A 29 0.52 -17.48 41.15
N GLN A 30 1.34 -18.51 40.96
CA GLN A 30 2.72 -18.33 40.65
C GLN A 30 2.69 -17.40 39.45
N ASP A 31 3.07 -16.14 39.66
CA ASP A 31 3.15 -15.13 38.62
C ASP A 31 4.29 -15.59 37.70
N VAL A 32 3.97 -16.56 36.84
CA VAL A 32 4.89 -17.14 35.87
C VAL A 32 5.01 -16.09 34.79
N LYS A 33 5.83 -15.09 35.08
CA LYS A 33 6.24 -14.08 34.11
C LYS A 33 7.03 -14.80 33.03
N MET A 34 6.33 -15.25 31.99
CA MET A 34 6.94 -15.94 30.86
C MET A 34 7.94 -14.98 30.20
N HIS A 35 9.22 -15.29 30.31
CA HIS A 35 10.27 -14.59 29.59
C HIS A 35 10.42 -15.26 28.24
N TYR A 36 9.91 -14.58 27.21
CA TYR A 36 10.15 -14.97 25.84
C TYR A 36 11.43 -14.26 25.37
N ASP A 37 12.34 -14.98 24.73
CA ASP A 37 13.52 -14.41 24.04
C ASP A 37 13.14 -13.61 22.78
N THR A 38 11.83 -13.49 22.50
CA THR A 38 11.30 -12.74 21.37
C THR A 38 10.56 -11.50 21.87
N VAL A 39 10.79 -10.38 21.18
CA VAL A 39 10.01 -9.16 21.40
C VAL A 39 8.56 -9.46 21.01
N ALA A 40 7.59 -9.02 21.81
CA ALA A 40 6.18 -9.16 21.47
C ALA A 40 5.88 -8.35 20.20
N VAL A 41 5.78 -9.07 19.08
CA VAL A 41 5.39 -8.53 17.77
C VAL A 41 3.87 -8.45 17.79
N ASP A 42 3.33 -7.25 17.97
CA ASP A 42 1.88 -7.00 17.88
C ASP A 42 1.36 -7.48 16.51
N SER A 43 0.13 -7.98 16.49
CA SER A 43 -0.57 -8.50 15.32
C SER A 43 -0.66 -7.49 14.17
N PHE A 44 -0.43 -6.21 14.46
CA PHE A 44 -0.45 -5.11 13.49
C PHE A 44 0.94 -4.55 13.14
N SER A 45 2.01 -5.09 13.74
CA SER A 45 3.37 -4.63 13.47
C SER A 45 3.89 -5.15 12.13
N THR A 46 4.85 -4.44 11.55
CA THR A 46 5.46 -4.75 10.26
C THR A 46 6.13 -6.13 10.30
N GLY A 47 5.50 -7.13 9.68
CA GLY A 47 5.95 -8.52 9.68
C GLY A 47 4.94 -9.50 10.28
N ALA A 48 3.93 -9.02 11.03
CA ALA A 48 2.80 -9.79 11.51
C ALA A 48 1.76 -10.02 10.39
N VAL A 49 2.18 -10.71 9.32
CA VAL A 49 1.29 -11.14 8.23
C VAL A 49 1.07 -12.63 8.33
N SER A 50 -0.17 -13.07 8.09
CA SER A 50 -0.47 -14.49 7.99
C SER A 50 0.31 -15.13 6.84
N VAL A 51 0.60 -16.42 6.96
CA VAL A 51 1.36 -17.19 5.97
C VAL A 51 0.76 -17.06 4.57
N ASP A 52 -0.58 -17.02 4.47
CA ASP A 52 -1.28 -16.89 3.20
C ASP A 52 -1.15 -15.49 2.58
N ILE A 53 -1.19 -14.44 3.39
CA ILE A 53 -0.94 -13.06 2.91
C ILE A 53 0.52 -12.93 2.46
N ALA A 54 1.48 -13.46 3.22
CA ALA A 54 2.88 -13.45 2.84
C ALA A 54 3.13 -14.23 1.52
N ARG A 55 2.45 -15.36 1.32
CA ARG A 55 2.49 -16.13 0.07
C ARG A 55 1.89 -15.32 -1.08
N LYS A 56 0.74 -14.68 -0.88
CA LYS A 56 0.09 -13.83 -1.89
C LYS A 56 0.97 -12.67 -2.32
N ILE A 57 1.63 -11.99 -1.36
CA ILE A 57 2.58 -10.90 -1.63
C ILE A 57 3.78 -11.43 -2.45
N ARG A 58 4.33 -12.59 -2.09
CA ARG A 58 5.44 -13.20 -2.84
C ARG A 58 5.05 -13.59 -4.27
N MET A 59 3.83 -14.09 -4.46
CA MET A 59 3.32 -14.47 -5.79
C MET A 59 2.97 -13.24 -6.65
N SER A 60 2.42 -12.18 -6.05
CA SER A 60 2.03 -10.97 -6.77
C SER A 60 3.18 -10.02 -7.05
N SER A 61 4.25 -10.06 -6.26
CA SER A 61 5.40 -9.17 -6.42
C SER A 61 6.06 -9.26 -7.80
N PRO A 62 6.39 -10.46 -8.35
CA PRO A 62 6.92 -10.59 -9.71
C PRO A 62 5.94 -10.10 -10.77
N GLN A 63 4.64 -10.44 -10.64
CA GLN A 63 3.61 -10.02 -11.58
C GLN A 63 3.47 -8.49 -11.65
N TYR A 64 3.55 -7.82 -10.50
CA TYR A 64 3.54 -6.36 -10.44
C TYR A 64 4.77 -5.76 -11.12
N LEU A 65 5.96 -6.29 -10.85
CA LEU A 65 7.20 -5.81 -11.48
C LEU A 65 7.17 -6.00 -13.00
N ASP A 66 6.67 -7.13 -13.48
CA ASP A 66 6.52 -7.40 -14.91
C ASP A 66 5.51 -6.46 -15.55
N SER A 67 4.37 -6.23 -14.89
CA SER A 67 3.34 -5.29 -15.35
C SER A 67 3.88 -3.85 -15.46
N VAL A 68 4.65 -3.39 -14.46
CA VAL A 68 5.30 -2.07 -14.48
C VAL A 68 6.32 -1.98 -15.63
N LYS A 69 7.07 -3.06 -15.89
CA LYS A 69 8.03 -3.11 -17.00
C LYS A 69 7.34 -3.06 -18.36
N GLN A 70 6.21 -3.75 -18.51
CA GLN A 70 5.40 -3.71 -19.73
C GLN A 70 4.80 -2.31 -19.96
N ALA A 71 4.23 -1.69 -18.92
CA ALA A 71 3.69 -0.34 -19.00
C ALA A 71 4.76 0.68 -19.45
N LYS A 72 5.99 0.58 -18.91
CA LYS A 72 7.12 1.43 -19.33
C LYS A 72 7.51 1.24 -20.80
N LYS A 73 7.45 0.00 -21.32
CA LYS A 73 7.75 -0.27 -22.73
C LYS A 73 6.72 0.37 -23.65
N LEU A 74 5.43 0.17 -23.36
CA LEU A 74 4.33 0.77 -24.14
C LEU A 74 4.40 2.30 -24.12
N GLN A 75 4.69 2.91 -22.96
CA GLN A 75 4.86 4.36 -22.86
C GLN A 75 6.03 4.87 -23.72
N ALA A 76 7.14 4.11 -23.77
CA ALA A 76 8.28 4.47 -24.61
C ALA A 76 7.93 4.39 -26.11
N GLU A 77 7.17 3.38 -26.53
CA GLU A 77 6.70 3.25 -27.92
C GLU A 77 5.71 4.36 -28.29
N GLU A 78 4.73 4.66 -27.44
CA GLU A 78 3.80 5.77 -27.64
C GLU A 78 4.54 7.11 -27.76
N SER A 79 5.55 7.34 -26.92
CA SER A 79 6.32 8.58 -26.95
C SER A 79 7.09 8.75 -28.26
N LYS A 80 7.61 7.65 -28.83
CA LYS A 80 8.30 7.66 -30.13
C LYS A 80 7.32 7.93 -31.27
N LEU A 81 6.17 7.27 -31.28
CA LEU A 81 5.13 7.49 -32.28
C LEU A 81 4.58 8.92 -32.22
N LYS A 82 4.34 9.46 -31.02
CA LYS A 82 3.94 10.86 -30.84
C LYS A 82 5.01 11.83 -31.35
N ALA A 83 6.29 11.56 -31.08
CA ALA A 83 7.39 12.40 -31.58
C ALA A 83 7.54 12.35 -33.11
N GLU A 84 7.30 11.19 -33.75
CA GLU A 84 7.27 11.07 -35.21
C GLU A 84 6.07 11.80 -35.82
N LEU A 85 4.90 11.65 -35.22
CA LEU A 85 3.67 12.29 -35.67
C LEU A 85 3.70 13.81 -35.49
N GLU A 86 4.34 14.32 -34.44
CA GLU A 86 4.57 15.75 -34.27
C GLU A 86 5.54 16.32 -35.30
N LYS A 87 6.58 15.58 -35.67
CA LYS A 87 7.52 15.99 -36.74
C LYS A 87 6.81 16.02 -38.10
N GLU A 88 6.00 15.01 -38.39
CA GLU A 88 5.22 14.96 -39.63
C GLU A 88 4.17 16.08 -39.69
N ASN A 89 3.45 16.34 -38.59
CA ASN A 89 2.48 17.43 -38.53
C ASN A 89 3.12 18.82 -38.66
N LYS A 90 4.30 19.03 -38.06
CA LYS A 90 5.05 20.29 -38.24
C LYS A 90 5.49 20.47 -39.70
N ALA A 91 5.94 19.41 -40.37
CA ALA A 91 6.29 19.47 -41.79
C ALA A 91 5.09 19.78 -42.69
N LYS A 92 3.93 19.15 -42.43
CA LYS A 92 2.69 19.40 -43.18
C LYS A 92 2.16 20.82 -42.97
N GLN A 93 2.21 21.35 -41.75
CA GLN A 93 1.81 22.74 -41.47
C GLN A 93 2.74 23.77 -42.12
N GLU A 94 4.03 23.47 -42.25
CA GLU A 94 4.99 24.35 -42.92
C GLU A 94 4.81 24.33 -44.45
N GLU A 95 4.40 23.18 -45.01
CA GLU A 95 4.07 23.04 -46.43
C GLU A 95 2.74 23.74 -46.79
N GLU A 96 1.72 23.65 -45.94
CA GLU A 96 0.44 24.37 -46.11
C GLU A 96 0.60 25.89 -45.99
N LYS A 97 1.45 26.37 -45.06
CA LYS A 97 1.78 27.80 -44.96
C LYS A 97 2.48 28.33 -46.21
N LYS A 98 3.38 27.54 -46.82
CA LYS A 98 4.05 27.91 -48.08
C LYS A 98 3.10 27.92 -49.28
N LYS A 99 2.12 27.01 -49.32
CA LYS A 99 1.09 26.98 -50.37
C LYS A 99 0.10 28.15 -50.26
N THR A 100 -0.31 28.51 -49.04
CA THR A 100 -1.21 29.66 -48.79
C THR A 100 -0.54 31.02 -49.01
N ASP A 101 0.78 31.15 -48.82
CA ASP A 101 1.54 32.37 -49.16
C ASP A 101 1.70 32.55 -50.68
N ALA A 102 1.91 31.46 -51.42
CA ALA A 102 1.96 31.48 -52.89
C ALA A 102 0.60 31.86 -53.52
N GLU A 103 -0.51 31.43 -52.91
CA GLU A 103 -1.86 31.74 -53.40
C GLU A 103 -2.28 33.20 -53.13
N LYS A 104 -1.82 33.80 -52.02
CA LYS A 104 -2.04 35.24 -51.74
C LYS A 104 -1.22 36.15 -52.63
N LYS A 105 -0.05 35.72 -53.11
CA LYS A 105 0.77 36.50 -54.06
C LYS A 105 0.19 36.55 -55.48
N ASN A 106 -0.55 35.52 -55.90
CA ASN A 106 -1.23 35.51 -57.19
C ASN A 106 -2.52 36.36 -57.21
N LYS A 107 -3.20 36.53 -56.07
CA LYS A 107 -4.40 37.39 -55.96
C LYS A 107 -4.13 38.90 -55.89
N ALA A 108 -2.87 39.32 -55.74
CA ALA A 108 -2.49 40.74 -55.70
C ALA A 108 -2.00 41.29 -57.06
N SER A 109 -1.85 40.45 -58.10
CA SER A 109 -1.39 40.90 -59.43
C SER A 109 -2.51 41.15 -60.45
N GLU A 110 -3.76 40.82 -60.13
CA GLU A 110 -4.92 41.03 -61.01
C GLU A 110 -5.90 42.06 -60.44
N THR A 111 -5.49 43.33 -60.42
CA THR A 111 -6.41 44.46 -60.66
C THR A 111 -5.57 45.59 -61.24
N PRO A 112 -5.79 45.97 -62.51
CA PRO A 112 -6.79 47.01 -62.81
C PRO A 112 -7.60 46.67 -64.09
N SER A 113 -8.86 47.07 -64.25
CA SER A 113 -9.26 48.44 -64.56
C SER A 113 -10.72 48.44 -64.99
N ALA A 114 -11.44 49.53 -64.67
CA ALA A 114 -12.56 50.11 -65.41
C ALA A 114 -13.89 49.31 -65.53
N GLN A 115 -15.10 49.86 -65.64
CA GLN A 115 -15.73 51.18 -65.41
C GLN A 115 -17.17 50.98 -65.93
N ASN A 116 -18.17 51.67 -65.34
CA ASN A 116 -19.57 51.84 -65.84
C ASN A 116 -20.51 50.62 -65.63
N THR A 117 -21.79 50.71 -65.26
CA THR A 117 -22.81 51.78 -65.40
C THR A 117 -23.95 51.54 -64.38
N LYS A 118 -24.68 52.62 -64.07
CA LYS A 118 -25.77 52.84 -63.09
C LYS A 118 -27.14 52.17 -63.49
N PRO A 119 -28.29 52.37 -62.80
CA PRO A 119 -29.20 51.32 -62.32
C PRO A 119 -30.64 51.37 -62.91
N GLU A 120 -31.46 50.35 -62.66
CA GLU A 120 -32.90 50.49 -62.33
C GLU A 120 -33.38 49.24 -61.59
#